data_AF-A0A968DWL3-F1
#
_entry.id   AF-A0A968DWL3-F1
#
_cell.length_a   1.000
_cell.length_b   1.000
_cell.length_c   1.000
_cell.angle_alpha   90.00
_cell.angle_beta   90.00
_cell.angle_gamma   90.00
#
_symmetry.space_group_name_H-M   'P 1'
#
loop_
_entity.id
_entity.type
_entity.pdbx_description
1 polymer ?
#
loop_
_entity_poly.entity_id
_entity_poly.type
_entity_poly.pdbx_seq_one_letter_code
_entity_poly.pdbx_strand_id
1 'polypeptide(L)'
;MRKGILISLIAAVLTMGAFVFVLQAGSKSKGKAATVEGTLVDSKCYSMGAFLTDAHTVKGKKMPGCATACASMGIPVAIVDEDENVHILAVPAQEYAKWMASEIRVKGMYGKHADVLIPQKLEIKEDGKWVEKELPGTMM
;
A
#
# COMPACT_ATOMS: atom_id res chain seq x y z
N MET A 1 53.12 -7.15 0.00
CA MET A 1 52.42 -6.04 0.70
C MET A 1 51.42 -5.28 -0.17
N ARG A 2 51.67 -5.00 -1.47
CA ARG A 2 50.75 -4.24 -2.34
C ARG A 2 49.43 -4.95 -2.73
N LYS A 3 49.41 -6.29 -2.81
CA LYS A 3 48.22 -7.07 -3.23
C LYS A 3 47.12 -7.13 -2.15
N GLY A 4 47.49 -7.08 -0.86
CA GLY A 4 46.51 -7.09 0.25
C GLY A 4 45.75 -5.77 0.42
N ILE A 5 46.39 -4.65 0.09
CA ILE A 5 45.77 -3.31 0.13
C ILE A 5 44.69 -3.17 -0.96
N LEU A 6 44.94 -3.69 -2.16
CA LEU A 6 43.97 -3.70 -3.27
C LEU A 6 42.74 -4.57 -2.98
N ILE A 7 42.91 -5.73 -2.34
CA ILE A 7 41.80 -6.61 -1.96
C ILE A 7 40.96 -5.97 -0.85
N SER A 8 41.60 -5.29 0.11
CA SER A 8 40.91 -4.59 1.19
C SER A 8 40.11 -3.36 0.71
N LEU A 9 40.61 -2.65 -0.31
CA LEU A 9 39.90 -1.52 -0.93
C LEU A 9 38.67 -1.97 -1.72
N ILE A 10 38.76 -3.08 -2.45
CA ILE A 10 37.62 -3.65 -3.20
C ILE A 10 36.53 -4.14 -2.24
N ALA A 11 36.92 -4.81 -1.14
CA ALA A 11 35.99 -5.23 -0.10
C ALA A 11 35.28 -4.04 0.56
N ALA A 12 36.01 -2.96 0.87
CA ALA A 12 35.43 -1.75 1.46
C ALA A 12 34.42 -1.05 0.52
N VAL A 13 34.71 -0.99 -0.78
CA VAL A 13 33.80 -0.41 -1.78
C VAL A 13 32.53 -1.25 -1.96
N LEU A 14 32.65 -2.59 -1.95
CA LEU A 14 31.50 -3.50 -2.00
C LEU A 14 30.61 -3.40 -0.77
N THR A 15 31.19 -3.29 0.43
CA THR A 15 30.40 -3.10 1.67
C THR A 15 29.73 -1.73 1.72
N MET A 16 30.37 -0.68 1.19
CA MET A 16 29.78 0.67 1.16
C MET A 16 28.66 0.77 0.11
N GLY A 17 28.82 0.12 -1.06
CA GLY A 17 27.80 0.07 -2.11
C GLY A 17 26.53 -0.68 -1.68
N ALA A 18 26.67 -1.76 -0.91
CA ALA A 18 25.54 -2.50 -0.34
C ALA A 18 24.75 -1.64 0.67
N PHE A 19 25.43 -0.81 1.46
CA PHE A 19 24.79 0.06 2.46
C PHE A 19 23.94 1.18 1.82
N VAL A 20 24.37 1.72 0.67
CA VAL A 20 23.64 2.79 -0.04
C VAL A 20 22.36 2.28 -0.71
N PHE A 21 22.36 1.04 -1.22
CA PHE A 21 21.15 0.43 -1.80
C PHE A 21 20.07 0.14 -0.75
N VAL A 22 20.46 -0.28 0.46
CA VAL A 22 19.51 -0.53 1.57
C VAL A 22 18.85 0.78 2.05
N LEU A 23 19.55 1.91 1.98
CA LEU A 23 19.03 3.22 2.40
C LEU A 23 18.00 3.82 1.42
N GLN A 24 18.01 3.43 0.14
CA GLN A 24 17.07 3.96 -0.86
C GLN A 24 15.70 3.27 -0.85
N ALA A 25 15.59 2.06 -0.32
CA ALA A 25 14.33 1.31 -0.28
C ALA A 25 13.31 1.89 0.72
N GLY A 26 13.74 2.71 1.69
CA GLY A 26 12.89 3.18 2.79
C GLY A 26 12.30 4.59 2.67
N SER A 27 12.68 5.39 1.66
CA SER A 27 12.24 6.79 1.60
C SER A 27 10.99 6.96 0.72
N LYS A 28 9.79 6.84 1.31
CA LYS A 28 8.54 7.37 0.72
C LYS A 28 8.68 8.89 0.56
N SER A 29 9.09 9.35 -0.62
CA SER A 29 9.35 10.77 -0.85
C SER A 29 8.04 11.52 -1.08
N LYS A 30 7.71 12.41 -0.14
CA LYS A 30 6.54 13.30 -0.18
C LYS A 30 6.36 13.96 -1.55
N GLY A 31 5.11 14.01 -2.03
CA GLY A 31 4.75 14.72 -3.27
C GLY A 31 5.19 14.09 -4.59
N LYS A 32 5.84 12.91 -4.58
CA LYS A 32 6.11 12.18 -5.83
C LYS A 32 4.89 11.39 -6.28
N ALA A 33 4.73 11.31 -7.59
CA ALA A 33 3.80 10.38 -8.21
C ALA A 33 4.21 8.95 -7.85
N ALA A 34 3.23 8.11 -7.53
CA ALA A 34 3.41 6.71 -7.22
C ALA A 34 2.33 5.89 -7.91
N THR A 35 2.70 4.68 -8.33
CA THR A 35 1.76 3.61 -8.68
C THR A 35 1.89 2.58 -7.59
N VAL A 36 0.79 2.31 -6.88
CA VAL A 36 0.73 1.33 -5.79
C VAL A 36 -0.27 0.25 -6.20
N GLU A 37 0.13 -1.00 -6.04
CA GLU A 37 -0.67 -2.18 -6.34
C GLU A 37 -0.75 -3.06 -5.10
N GLY A 38 -1.90 -3.66 -4.84
CA GLY A 38 -2.06 -4.54 -3.69
C GLY A 38 -3.51 -4.79 -3.33
N THR A 39 -3.74 -5.30 -2.12
CA THR A 39 -5.08 -5.61 -1.62
C THR A 39 -5.69 -4.42 -0.91
N LEU A 40 -6.93 -4.08 -1.26
CA LEU A 40 -7.70 -3.04 -0.58
C LEU A 40 -8.26 -3.57 0.75
N VAL A 41 -7.88 -2.91 1.85
CA VAL A 41 -8.26 -3.30 3.22
C VAL A 41 -8.80 -2.14 4.02
N ASP A 42 -9.55 -2.42 5.09
CA ASP A 42 -9.80 -1.40 6.10
C ASP A 42 -8.56 -1.29 7.00
N SER A 43 -8.09 -0.06 7.21
CA SER A 43 -6.82 0.19 7.90
C SER A 43 -6.81 -0.31 9.34
N LYS A 44 -7.97 -0.36 10.01
CA LYS A 44 -8.08 -0.75 11.42
C LYS A 44 -7.86 -2.25 11.58
N CYS A 45 -8.61 -3.09 10.87
CA CYS A 45 -8.50 -4.54 11.01
C CYS A 45 -7.13 -5.02 10.53
N TYR A 46 -6.60 -4.48 9.43
CA TYR A 46 -5.25 -4.81 9.02
C TYR A 46 -4.22 -4.46 10.11
N SER A 47 -4.31 -3.27 10.71
CA SER A 47 -3.39 -2.88 11.81
C SER A 47 -3.52 -3.77 13.06
N MET A 48 -4.68 -4.38 13.29
CA MET A 48 -4.90 -5.24 14.46
C MET A 48 -4.45 -6.69 14.26
N GLY A 49 -4.42 -7.18 13.02
CA GLY A 49 -4.22 -8.62 12.78
C GLY A 49 -3.93 -9.02 11.35
N ALA A 50 -3.44 -8.09 10.52
CA ALA A 50 -3.07 -8.32 9.12
C ALA A 50 -4.19 -8.94 8.27
N PHE A 51 -5.45 -8.60 8.55
CA PHE A 51 -6.56 -9.14 7.78
C PHE A 51 -6.63 -8.52 6.38
N LEU A 52 -6.59 -9.38 5.36
CA LEU A 52 -6.65 -9.00 3.93
C LEU A 52 -8.00 -9.32 3.27
N THR A 53 -8.86 -10.09 3.94
CA THR A 53 -10.10 -10.62 3.35
C THR A 53 -11.33 -9.89 3.86
N ASP A 54 -12.44 -9.90 3.13
CA ASP A 54 -13.69 -9.27 3.58
C ASP A 54 -14.40 -10.05 4.72
N ALA A 55 -13.83 -11.15 5.21
CA ALA A 55 -14.38 -11.91 6.33
C ALA A 55 -13.39 -11.97 7.50
N HIS A 56 -13.82 -11.53 8.69
CA HIS A 56 -12.98 -11.55 9.89
C HIS A 56 -13.60 -12.40 11.01
N THR A 57 -12.77 -12.96 11.88
CA THR A 57 -13.23 -13.60 13.11
C THR A 57 -13.28 -12.58 14.23
N VAL A 58 -14.48 -12.24 14.70
CA VAL A 58 -14.71 -11.31 15.81
C VAL A 58 -15.32 -12.08 16.97
N LYS A 59 -14.64 -12.07 18.12
CA LYS A 59 -15.05 -12.79 19.34
C LYS A 59 -15.36 -14.28 19.09
N GLY A 60 -14.52 -14.94 18.28
CA GLY A 60 -14.67 -16.37 17.94
C GLY A 60 -15.76 -16.69 16.91
N LYS A 61 -16.41 -15.70 16.29
CA LYS A 61 -17.38 -15.90 15.22
C LYS A 61 -16.89 -15.29 13.91
N LYS A 62 -17.01 -16.03 12.81
CA LYS A 62 -16.72 -15.52 11.46
C LYS A 62 -17.83 -14.57 11.02
N MET A 63 -17.46 -13.35 10.65
CA MET A 63 -18.36 -12.34 10.11
C MET A 63 -18.00 -12.09 8.64
N PRO A 64 -18.84 -12.52 7.67
CA PRO A 64 -18.67 -12.15 6.28
C PRO A 64 -19.01 -10.68 6.06
N GLY A 65 -18.41 -10.03 5.07
CA GLY A 65 -18.68 -8.61 4.75
C GLY A 65 -18.11 -7.61 5.77
N CYS A 66 -17.16 -8.03 6.61
CA CYS A 66 -16.64 -7.23 7.70
C CYS A 66 -15.86 -6.01 7.23
N ALA A 67 -15.01 -6.16 6.20
CA ALA A 67 -14.23 -5.05 5.68
C ALA A 67 -15.15 -4.06 4.93
N THR A 68 -16.07 -4.59 4.12
CA THR A 68 -17.15 -3.84 3.44
C THR A 68 -17.97 -3.03 4.44
N ALA A 69 -18.40 -3.64 5.55
CA ALA A 69 -19.13 -2.95 6.60
C ALA A 69 -18.30 -1.85 7.26
N CYS A 70 -17.02 -2.11 7.56
CA CYS A 70 -16.12 -1.12 8.16
C CYS A 70 -15.89 0.09 7.25
N ALA A 71 -15.60 -0.14 5.97
CA ALA A 71 -15.46 0.92 4.98
C ALA A 71 -16.75 1.72 4.81
N SER A 72 -17.91 1.05 4.79
CA SER A 72 -19.24 1.68 4.72
C SER A 72 -19.54 2.59 5.92
N MET A 73 -18.94 2.32 7.09
CA MET A 73 -19.02 3.19 8.28
C MET A 73 -18.00 4.35 8.26
N GLY A 74 -17.17 4.44 7.23
CA GLY A 74 -16.16 5.50 7.08
C GLY A 74 -14.80 5.17 7.71
N ILE A 75 -14.53 3.92 8.08
CA ILE A 75 -13.18 3.53 8.53
C ILE A 75 -12.22 3.68 7.34
N PRO A 76 -11.08 4.37 7.49
CA PRO A 76 -10.16 4.62 6.37
C PRO A 76 -9.71 3.32 5.70
N VAL A 77 -9.65 3.36 4.38
CA VAL A 77 -9.18 2.24 3.55
C VAL A 77 -7.70 2.43 3.17
N ALA A 78 -7.02 1.33 2.92
CA ALA A 78 -5.61 1.29 2.58
C ALA A 78 -5.32 0.22 1.52
N ILE A 79 -4.23 0.39 0.80
CA ILE A 79 -3.64 -0.67 -0.02
C ILE A 79 -2.52 -1.31 0.79
N VAL A 80 -2.52 -2.64 0.86
CA VAL A 80 -1.37 -3.43 1.34
C VAL A 80 -0.69 -4.03 0.12
N ASP A 81 0.54 -3.60 -0.15
CA ASP A 81 1.31 -4.09 -1.30
C ASP A 81 1.93 -5.48 -1.03
N GLU A 82 2.64 -6.02 -2.03
CA GLU A 82 3.29 -7.33 -1.95
C GLU A 82 4.40 -7.40 -0.89
N ASP A 83 4.96 -6.25 -0.51
CA ASP A 83 6.00 -6.08 0.49
C ASP A 83 5.41 -5.78 1.90
N GLU A 84 4.09 -5.95 2.07
CA GLU A 84 3.32 -5.66 3.29
C GLU A 84 3.36 -4.17 3.72
N ASN A 85 3.73 -3.26 2.82
CA ASN A 85 3.63 -1.83 3.10
C ASN A 85 2.17 -1.38 3.08
N VAL A 86 1.80 -0.55 4.05
CA VAL A 86 0.47 0.05 4.12
C VAL A 86 0.46 1.42 3.48
N HIS A 87 -0.51 1.64 2.59
CA HIS A 87 -0.73 2.89 1.87
C HIS A 87 -2.15 3.38 2.13
N ILE A 88 -2.33 4.25 3.13
CA ILE A 88 -3.63 4.83 3.47
C ILE A 88 -4.10 5.71 2.31
N LEU A 89 -5.35 5.52 1.87
CA LEU A 89 -5.95 6.32 0.81
C LEU A 89 -6.66 7.54 1.38
N ALA A 90 -6.37 8.72 0.83
CA ALA A 90 -7.07 9.96 1.16
C ALA A 90 -8.39 10.08 0.36
N VAL A 91 -9.38 9.25 0.71
CA VAL A 91 -10.66 9.13 0.00
C VAL A 91 -11.82 8.93 0.97
N PRO A 92 -13.07 9.23 0.57
CA PRO A 92 -14.25 8.79 1.31
C PRO A 92 -14.34 7.25 1.28
N ALA A 93 -14.07 6.60 2.41
CA ALA A 93 -13.98 5.14 2.50
C ALA A 93 -15.27 4.41 2.07
N GLN A 94 -16.44 5.02 2.30
CA GLN A 94 -17.74 4.45 1.97
C GLN A 94 -17.87 4.13 0.48
N GLU A 95 -17.28 4.96 -0.38
CA GLU A 95 -17.37 4.81 -1.82
C GLU A 95 -16.51 3.66 -2.36
N TYR A 96 -15.56 3.18 -1.56
CA TYR A 96 -14.67 2.08 -1.87
C TYR A 96 -15.17 0.74 -1.28
N ALA A 97 -16.22 0.77 -0.46
CA ALA A 97 -16.70 -0.39 0.29
C ALA A 97 -17.06 -1.60 -0.60
N LYS A 98 -17.53 -1.37 -1.83
CA LYS A 98 -17.87 -2.47 -2.75
C LYS A 98 -16.65 -3.22 -3.33
N TRP A 99 -15.45 -2.69 -3.15
CA TRP A 99 -14.20 -3.27 -3.67
C TRP A 99 -13.29 -3.80 -2.56
N MET A 100 -13.77 -3.88 -1.31
CA MET A 100 -12.96 -4.40 -0.20
C MET A 100 -12.47 -5.82 -0.50
N ALA A 101 -11.24 -6.11 -0.06
CA ALA A 101 -10.52 -7.34 -0.32
C ALA A 101 -10.25 -7.65 -1.80
N SER A 102 -10.48 -6.70 -2.70
CA SER A 102 -10.09 -6.81 -4.11
C SER A 102 -8.63 -6.38 -4.29
N GLU A 103 -7.99 -6.91 -5.33
CA GLU A 103 -6.68 -6.45 -5.79
C GLU A 103 -6.88 -5.17 -6.61
N ILE A 104 -6.23 -4.08 -6.20
CA ILE A 104 -6.39 -2.76 -6.81
C ILE A 104 -5.04 -2.17 -7.18
N ARG A 105 -5.04 -1.32 -8.20
CA ARG A 105 -3.90 -0.50 -8.58
C ARG A 105 -4.31 0.96 -8.61
N VAL A 106 -3.59 1.78 -7.86
CA VAL A 106 -3.82 3.22 -7.78
C VAL A 106 -2.60 3.95 -8.26
N LYS A 107 -2.80 4.84 -9.24
CA LYS A 107 -1.82 5.86 -9.57
C LYS A 107 -2.22 7.16 -8.89
N GLY A 108 -1.30 7.81 -8.21
CA GLY A 108 -1.61 9.01 -7.46
C GLY A 108 -0.37 9.70 -6.94
N MET A 109 -0.55 10.55 -5.94
CA MET A 109 0.56 11.25 -5.29
C MET A 109 0.39 11.26 -3.78
N TYR A 110 1.50 11.21 -3.05
CA TYR A 110 1.45 11.36 -1.61
C TYR A 110 1.20 12.80 -1.20
N GLY A 111 0.36 12.99 -0.19
CA GLY A 111 0.08 14.28 0.41
C GLY A 111 1.36 15.00 0.85
N LYS A 112 1.40 16.32 0.66
CA LYS A 112 2.54 17.14 1.10
C LYS A 112 2.66 17.24 2.63
N HIS A 113 1.52 17.15 3.32
CA HIS A 113 1.40 17.36 4.76
C HIS A 113 1.01 16.11 5.56
N ALA A 114 0.66 15.01 4.88
CA ALA A 114 0.31 13.74 5.48
C ALA A 114 0.78 12.61 4.57
N ASP A 115 1.25 11.51 5.16
CA ASP A 115 1.69 10.31 4.41
C ASP A 115 0.47 9.47 4.01
N VAL A 116 -0.31 10.02 3.09
CA VAL A 116 -1.52 9.41 2.53
C VAL A 116 -1.46 9.51 1.01
N LEU A 117 -1.90 8.47 0.33
CA LEU A 117 -1.96 8.42 -1.12
C LEU A 117 -3.25 9.08 -1.58
N ILE A 118 -3.15 10.11 -2.41
CA ILE A 118 -4.27 10.79 -3.07
C ILE A 118 -4.42 10.16 -4.47
N PRO A 119 -5.46 9.34 -4.71
CA PRO A 119 -5.66 8.69 -6.00
C PRO A 119 -5.93 9.69 -7.13
N GLN A 120 -5.32 9.45 -8.29
CA GLN A 120 -5.56 10.13 -9.57
C GLN A 120 -6.05 9.18 -10.66
N LYS A 121 -5.84 7.88 -10.46
CA LYS A 121 -6.40 6.79 -11.28
C LYS A 121 -6.63 5.57 -10.39
N LEU A 122 -7.74 4.86 -10.61
CA LEU A 122 -8.06 3.61 -9.94
C LEU A 122 -8.34 2.52 -10.97
N GLU A 123 -7.69 1.38 -10.77
CA GLU A 123 -7.92 0.16 -11.53
C GLU A 123 -8.20 -0.98 -10.53
N ILE A 124 -9.23 -1.77 -10.81
CA ILE A 124 -9.59 -2.95 -10.02
C ILE A 124 -9.29 -4.17 -10.87
N LYS A 125 -8.70 -5.20 -10.29
CA LYS A 125 -8.44 -6.46 -10.99
C LYS A 125 -9.72 -7.30 -11.02
N GLU A 126 -10.32 -7.43 -12.20
CA GLU A 126 -11.51 -8.22 -12.47
C GLU A 126 -11.15 -9.29 -13.51
N ASP A 127 -11.40 -10.57 -13.22
CA ASP A 127 -11.09 -11.70 -14.10
C ASP A 127 -9.63 -11.70 -14.62
N GLY A 128 -8.69 -11.32 -13.75
CA GLY A 128 -7.26 -11.24 -14.06
C GLY A 128 -6.85 -10.05 -14.94
N LYS A 129 -7.78 -9.14 -15.25
CA LYS A 129 -7.52 -7.93 -16.03
C LYS A 129 -7.70 -6.68 -15.19
N TRP A 130 -6.86 -5.69 -15.43
CA TRP A 130 -7.00 -4.36 -14.82
C TRP A 130 -8.12 -3.60 -15.53
N VAL A 131 -9.18 -3.29 -14.78
CA VAL A 131 -10.31 -2.52 -15.27
C VAL A 131 -10.30 -1.17 -14.57
N GLU A 132 -10.11 -0.11 -15.36
CA GLU A 132 -10.18 1.26 -14.88
C GLU A 132 -11.59 1.57 -14.38
N LYS A 133 -11.68 2.15 -13.18
CA LYS A 133 -12.93 2.60 -12.57
C LYS A 133 -12.84 4.10 -12.35
N GLU A 134 -13.99 4.76 -12.43
CA GLU A 134 -14.10 6.16 -12.03
C GLU A 134 -13.70 6.31 -10.55
N LEU A 135 -12.98 7.39 -10.24
CA LEU A 135 -12.57 7.70 -8.88
C LEU A 135 -13.77 8.16 -8.06
N PRO A 136 -14.27 7.34 -7.12
CA PRO A 136 -15.45 7.69 -6.37
C PRO A 136 -15.16 8.80 -5.35
N GLY A 137 -16.16 9.62 -5.05
CA GLY A 137 -16.05 10.63 -4.00
C GLY A 137 -14.99 11.72 -4.27
N THR A 138 -14.57 11.87 -5.52
CA THR A 138 -13.68 12.97 -5.92
C THR A 138 -14.50 14.25 -6.13
N MET A 139 -14.18 15.28 -5.33
CA MET A 139 -14.55 16.68 -5.59
C MET A 139 -13.36 17.43 -6.20
N MET A 140 -12.73 16.86 -7.23
CA MET A 140 -11.69 17.53 -8.03
C MET A 140 -12.14 17.65 -9.47
#